data_AF-A0A2V9PJ93-F1
#
_entry.id   AF-A0A2V9PJ93-F1
#
_cell.length_a   1.000
_cell.length_b   1.000
_cell.length_c   1.000
_cell.angle_alpha   90.00
_cell.angle_beta   90.00
_cell.angle_gamma   90.00
#
_symmetry.space_group_name_H-M   'P 1'
#
loop_
_entity.id
_entity.type
_entity.pdbx_description
1 polymer ?
#
loop_
_entity_poly.entity_id
_entity_poly.type
_entity_poly.pdbx_seq_one_letter_code
_entity_poly.pdbx_strand_id
1 'polypeptide(L)'
;IEQYCKDPNPDAVLIFVADHISIPADARRIDLTDKERYERIRESLGRYCAIVELGRVEESDAVRWIQEYCGSREVKMEGDAGRELVDSLGGDMMMISNELEKLILYVGEKKRITLGDVETMVLAAKQRSLYELTDAISARDRTRALETLDAILTTGDGDEAAIGHLYMLAKTFRQMLVILERNVRDQRMLWAALWQGFRVPPFAADDIIRQARRYKSKRELTRAIRLVAKADLALRSNAPTKRLVLEKLVLDLTAEPKPETEWMQEELGV
;
A
#
# COMPACT_ATOMS: atom_id res chain seq x y z
N ILE A 1 -25.56 -21.58 -29.39
CA ILE A 1 -26.04 -20.74 -28.27
C ILE A 1 -27.45 -20.21 -28.57
N GLU A 2 -27.65 -19.43 -29.64
CA GLU A 2 -28.99 -18.90 -29.99
C GLU A 2 -30.10 -19.95 -30.05
N GLN A 3 -29.84 -21.13 -30.63
CA GLN A 3 -30.82 -22.21 -30.71
C GLN A 3 -31.23 -22.73 -29.33
N TYR A 4 -30.29 -22.84 -28.39
CA TYR A 4 -30.59 -23.23 -27.02
C TYR A 4 -31.36 -22.12 -26.28
N CYS A 5 -30.98 -20.86 -26.48
CA CYS A 5 -31.67 -19.73 -25.86
C CYS A 5 -33.14 -19.57 -26.29
N LYS A 6 -33.55 -20.16 -27.43
CA LYS A 6 -34.95 -20.18 -27.89
C LYS A 6 -35.82 -21.22 -27.20
N ASP A 7 -35.21 -22.30 -26.69
CA ASP A 7 -35.89 -23.38 -25.98
C ASP A 7 -34.97 -23.92 -24.87
N PRO A 8 -34.74 -23.12 -23.81
CA PRO A 8 -33.82 -23.51 -22.74
C PRO A 8 -34.45 -24.58 -21.86
N ASN A 9 -33.63 -25.48 -21.32
CA ASN A 9 -34.07 -26.37 -20.25
C ASN A 9 -34.53 -25.53 -19.03
N PRO A 10 -35.79 -25.64 -18.58
CA PRO A 10 -36.31 -24.83 -17.47
C PRO A 10 -35.59 -25.05 -16.14
N ASP A 11 -34.92 -26.20 -15.96
CA ASP A 11 -34.18 -26.53 -14.75
C ASP A 11 -32.73 -26.02 -14.78
N ALA A 12 -32.27 -25.44 -15.89
CA ALA A 12 -30.90 -24.97 -16.07
C ALA A 12 -30.80 -23.44 -16.00
N VAL A 13 -29.89 -22.95 -15.15
CA VAL A 13 -29.49 -21.54 -15.14
C VAL A 13 -28.22 -21.38 -15.97
N LEU A 14 -28.33 -20.61 -17.06
CA LEU A 14 -27.17 -20.26 -17.89
C LEU A 14 -26.57 -18.93 -17.43
N ILE A 15 -25.26 -18.94 -17.21
CA ILE A 15 -24.46 -17.75 -16.92
C ILE A 15 -23.38 -17.66 -17.98
N PHE A 16 -23.39 -16.56 -18.74
CA PHE A 16 -22.32 -16.24 -19.68
C PHE A 16 -21.41 -15.19 -19.05
N VAL A 17 -20.12 -15.48 -19.00
CA VAL A 17 -19.10 -14.56 -18.50
C VAL A 17 -18.26 -14.09 -19.69
N ALA A 18 -18.23 -12.77 -19.93
CA ALA A 18 -17.46 -12.14 -20.99
C ALA A 18 -16.36 -11.26 -20.37
N ASP A 19 -15.36 -11.91 -19.79
CA ASP A 19 -14.22 -11.28 -19.10
C ASP A 19 -13.17 -10.66 -20.03
N HIS A 20 -13.23 -10.97 -21.32
CA HIS A 20 -12.33 -10.46 -22.37
C HIS A 20 -12.75 -9.08 -22.94
N ILE A 21 -13.82 -8.47 -22.41
CA ILE A 21 -14.29 -7.15 -22.82
C ILE A 21 -14.00 -6.16 -21.69
N SER A 22 -13.18 -5.15 -21.96
CA SER A 22 -12.89 -4.11 -20.99
C SER A 22 -13.92 -3.01 -21.08
N ILE A 23 -14.76 -2.88 -20.05
CA ILE A 23 -15.73 -1.78 -19.93
C ILE A 23 -15.11 -0.70 -19.03
N PRO A 24 -14.62 0.42 -19.59
CA PRO A 24 -14.13 1.52 -18.78
C PRO A 24 -15.28 2.17 -18.01
N ALA A 25 -14.92 2.90 -16.95
CA ALA A 25 -15.88 3.68 -16.17
C ALA A 25 -16.63 4.72 -17.03
N ASP A 26 -15.90 5.44 -17.88
CA ASP A 26 -16.50 6.28 -18.92
C ASP A 26 -16.68 5.46 -20.20
N ALA A 27 -17.92 5.08 -20.49
CA ALA A 27 -18.28 4.32 -21.69
C ALA A 27 -17.83 4.96 -23.02
N ARG A 28 -17.51 6.27 -23.03
CA ARG A 28 -16.96 6.95 -24.22
C ARG A 28 -15.51 6.56 -24.51
N ARG A 29 -14.81 5.99 -23.54
CA ARG A 29 -13.40 5.56 -23.64
C ARG A 29 -13.24 4.09 -24.03
N ILE A 30 -14.34 3.39 -24.31
CA ILE A 30 -14.27 1.98 -24.70
C ILE A 30 -13.51 1.86 -26.02
N ASP A 31 -12.61 0.87 -26.10
CA ASP A 31 -11.91 0.57 -27.33
C ASP A 31 -12.90 0.15 -28.43
N LEU A 32 -12.60 0.48 -29.69
CA LEU A 32 -13.48 0.17 -30.82
C LEU A 32 -13.79 -1.33 -30.91
N THR A 33 -12.79 -2.19 -30.68
CA THR A 33 -12.97 -3.64 -30.78
C THR A 33 -13.85 -4.19 -29.65
N ASP A 34 -13.70 -3.66 -28.44
CA ASP A 34 -14.52 -4.03 -27.29
C ASP A 34 -15.94 -3.48 -27.42
N LYS A 35 -16.09 -2.29 -28.00
CA LYS A 35 -17.40 -1.73 -28.36
C LYS A 35 -18.16 -2.63 -29.33
N GLU A 36 -17.52 -3.07 -30.40
CA GLU A 36 -18.12 -3.98 -31.38
C GLU A 36 -18.47 -5.34 -30.77
N ARG A 37 -17.63 -5.88 -29.87
CA ARG A 37 -17.93 -7.12 -29.14
C ARG A 37 -19.14 -6.94 -28.21
N TYR A 38 -19.18 -5.85 -27.46
CA TYR A 38 -20.27 -5.51 -26.56
C TYR A 38 -21.60 -5.35 -27.30
N GLU A 39 -21.61 -4.60 -28.42
CA GLU A 39 -22.80 -4.42 -29.26
C GLU A 39 -23.32 -5.77 -29.81
N ARG A 40 -22.41 -6.62 -30.32
CA ARG A 40 -22.78 -7.97 -30.79
C ARG A 40 -23.41 -8.84 -29.71
N ILE A 41 -22.88 -8.81 -28.48
CA ILE A 41 -23.47 -9.54 -27.35
C ILE A 41 -24.88 -9.02 -27.06
N ARG A 42 -25.06 -7.71 -27.03
CA ARG A 42 -26.36 -7.09 -26.74
C ARG A 42 -27.40 -7.41 -27.81
N GLU A 43 -27.02 -7.41 -29.09
CA GLU A 43 -27.91 -7.76 -30.20
C GLU A 43 -28.30 -9.24 -30.20
N SER A 44 -27.33 -10.12 -29.96
CA SER A 44 -27.51 -11.57 -30.09
C SER A 44 -28.17 -12.18 -28.85
N LEU A 45 -27.68 -11.81 -27.65
CA LEU A 45 -28.10 -12.41 -26.37
C LEU A 45 -29.09 -11.53 -25.60
N GLY A 46 -29.15 -10.22 -25.83
CA GLY A 46 -30.01 -9.31 -25.06
C GLY A 46 -31.50 -9.57 -25.20
N ARG A 47 -31.93 -10.34 -26.20
CA ARG A 47 -33.33 -10.79 -26.37
C ARG A 47 -33.69 -11.98 -25.47
N TYR A 48 -32.69 -12.71 -24.97
CA TYR A 48 -32.86 -13.96 -24.23
C TYR A 48 -32.30 -13.89 -22.80
N CYS A 49 -31.31 -13.05 -22.56
CA CYS A 49 -30.57 -12.95 -21.30
C CYS A 49 -30.73 -11.56 -20.69
N ALA A 50 -30.84 -11.49 -19.36
CA ALA A 50 -30.54 -10.26 -18.64
C ALA A 50 -29.03 -9.99 -18.72
N ILE A 51 -28.66 -8.76 -19.04
CA ILE A 51 -27.25 -8.35 -19.15
C ILE A 51 -26.91 -7.50 -17.93
N VAL A 52 -25.84 -7.90 -17.22
CA VAL A 52 -25.25 -7.13 -16.13
C VAL A 52 -23.87 -6.70 -16.56
N GLU A 53 -23.63 -5.39 -16.52
CA GLU A 53 -22.37 -4.78 -16.91
C GLU A 53 -21.51 -4.56 -15.66
N LEU A 54 -20.30 -5.09 -15.68
CA LEU A 54 -19.30 -4.93 -14.62
C LEU A 54 -18.19 -4.02 -15.12
N GLY A 55 -18.51 -2.74 -15.25
CA GLY A 55 -17.55 -1.70 -15.64
C GLY A 55 -16.53 -1.41 -14.54
N ARG A 56 -15.39 -0.83 -14.94
CA ARG A 56 -14.44 -0.27 -13.99
C ARG A 56 -15.13 0.78 -13.14
N VAL A 57 -14.89 0.74 -11.83
CA VAL A 57 -15.52 1.65 -10.87
C VAL A 57 -14.67 2.92 -10.76
N GLU A 58 -15.30 4.10 -10.82
CA GLU A 58 -14.63 5.37 -10.49
C GLU A 58 -14.34 5.45 -9.00
N GLU A 59 -13.31 6.17 -8.60
CA GLU A 59 -12.94 6.31 -7.18
C GLU A 59 -14.10 6.83 -6.31
N SER A 60 -14.87 7.80 -6.83
CA SER A 60 -16.04 8.34 -6.15
C SER A 60 -17.15 7.31 -5.95
N ASP A 61 -17.35 6.43 -6.95
CA ASP A 61 -18.31 5.34 -6.88
C ASP A 61 -17.84 4.23 -5.93
N ALA A 62 -16.54 3.96 -5.89
CA ALA A 62 -15.95 3.02 -4.94
C ALA A 62 -16.15 3.51 -3.50
N VAL A 63 -15.90 4.79 -3.22
CA VAL A 63 -16.15 5.38 -1.89
C VAL A 63 -17.63 5.28 -1.51
N ARG A 64 -18.54 5.56 -2.46
CA ARG A 64 -19.99 5.40 -2.22
C ARG A 64 -20.36 3.96 -1.90
N TRP A 65 -19.87 3.00 -2.69
CA TRP A 65 -20.10 1.58 -2.47
C TRP A 65 -19.60 1.13 -1.09
N ILE A 66 -18.41 1.58 -0.68
CA ILE A 66 -17.85 1.29 0.65
C ILE A 66 -18.80 1.76 1.76
N GLN A 67 -19.34 2.98 1.64
CA GLN A 67 -20.27 3.54 2.63
C GLN A 67 -21.58 2.74 2.71
N GLU A 68 -22.15 2.38 1.56
CA GLU A 68 -23.36 1.56 1.47
C GLU A 68 -23.13 0.15 2.03
N TYR A 69 -22.00 -0.48 1.68
CA TYR A 69 -21.63 -1.80 2.18
C TYR A 69 -21.47 -1.80 3.70
N CYS A 70 -20.76 -0.83 4.26
CA CYS A 70 -20.63 -0.66 5.71
C CYS A 70 -22.00 -0.48 6.38
N GLY A 71 -22.86 0.37 5.79
CA GLY A 71 -24.21 0.61 6.28
C GLY A 71 -25.06 -0.66 6.33
N SER A 72 -24.96 -1.53 5.31
CA SER A 72 -25.66 -2.83 5.28
C SER A 72 -25.20 -3.80 6.37
N ARG A 73 -24.01 -3.57 6.93
CA ARG A 73 -23.41 -4.35 8.03
C ARG A 73 -23.55 -3.64 9.38
N GLU A 74 -24.33 -2.57 9.46
CA GLU A 74 -24.48 -1.71 10.65
C GLU A 74 -23.17 -1.09 11.16
N VAL A 75 -22.18 -0.91 10.29
CA VAL A 75 -20.90 -0.27 10.61
C VAL A 75 -20.85 1.11 9.95
N LYS A 76 -20.31 2.11 10.64
CA LYS A 76 -20.05 3.44 10.07
C LYS A 76 -18.60 3.57 9.66
N MET A 77 -18.33 4.12 8.48
CA MET A 77 -16.98 4.44 8.04
C MET A 77 -16.83 5.95 7.87
N GLU A 78 -15.75 6.53 8.42
CA GLU A 78 -15.43 7.93 8.18
C GLU A 78 -15.12 8.17 6.70
N GLY A 79 -15.50 9.35 6.17
CA GLY A 79 -15.39 9.62 4.74
C GLY A 79 -13.95 9.79 4.24
N ASP A 80 -13.02 10.21 5.11
CA ASP A 80 -11.58 10.20 4.87
C ASP A 80 -11.01 8.77 4.88
N ALA A 81 -11.45 7.92 5.80
CA ALA A 81 -11.09 6.50 5.83
C ALA A 81 -11.48 5.78 4.53
N GLY A 82 -12.68 6.03 4.02
CA GLY A 82 -13.17 5.43 2.77
C GLY A 82 -12.32 5.85 1.55
N ARG A 83 -11.92 7.12 1.49
CA ARG A 83 -11.03 7.63 0.44
C ARG A 83 -9.64 7.02 0.53
N GLU A 84 -9.05 7.02 1.72
CA GLU A 84 -7.73 6.40 1.94
C GLU A 84 -7.70 4.92 1.55
N LEU A 85 -8.80 4.19 1.82
CA LEU A 85 -8.92 2.78 1.43
C LEU A 85 -8.87 2.60 -0.10
N VAL A 86 -9.62 3.42 -0.84
CA VAL A 86 -9.65 3.40 -2.31
C VAL A 86 -8.27 3.78 -2.87
N ASP A 87 -7.70 4.87 -2.38
CA ASP A 87 -6.39 5.38 -2.82
C ASP A 87 -5.28 4.35 -2.54
N SER A 88 -5.27 3.76 -1.35
CA SER A 88 -4.30 2.74 -0.94
C SER A 88 -4.33 1.49 -1.81
N LEU A 89 -5.49 1.13 -2.35
CA LEU A 89 -5.70 -0.09 -3.14
C LEU A 89 -5.86 0.18 -4.64
N GLY A 90 -5.66 1.42 -5.08
CA GLY A 90 -5.71 1.80 -6.50
C GLY A 90 -7.07 1.57 -7.15
N GLY A 91 -8.17 1.62 -6.39
CA GLY A 91 -9.51 1.37 -6.90
C GLY A 91 -9.82 -0.09 -7.26
N ASP A 92 -8.98 -1.06 -6.88
CA ASP A 92 -9.27 -2.48 -7.08
C ASP A 92 -10.39 -2.93 -6.14
N MET A 93 -11.61 -3.09 -6.69
CA MET A 93 -12.80 -3.45 -5.91
C MET A 93 -12.70 -4.82 -5.22
N MET A 94 -11.93 -5.75 -5.78
CA MET A 94 -11.72 -7.06 -5.16
C MET A 94 -10.81 -6.92 -3.93
N MET A 95 -9.73 -6.16 -4.02
CA MET A 95 -8.90 -5.86 -2.85
C MET A 95 -9.67 -5.03 -1.82
N ILE A 96 -10.39 -3.99 -2.26
CA ILE A 96 -11.20 -3.12 -1.39
C ILE A 96 -12.21 -3.94 -0.60
N SER A 97 -12.97 -4.83 -1.26
CA SER A 97 -13.97 -5.67 -0.57
C SER A 97 -13.32 -6.57 0.50
N ASN A 98 -12.19 -7.22 0.17
CA ASN A 98 -11.46 -8.06 1.11
C ASN A 98 -10.91 -7.29 2.32
N GLU A 99 -10.31 -6.11 2.09
CA GLU A 99 -9.79 -5.27 3.18
C GLU A 99 -10.91 -4.65 4.02
N LEU A 100 -12.04 -4.30 3.39
CA LEU A 100 -13.20 -3.76 4.08
C LEU A 100 -13.83 -4.78 5.04
N GLU A 101 -13.92 -6.05 4.64
CA GLU A 101 -14.37 -7.13 5.53
C GLU A 101 -13.44 -7.30 6.74
N LYS A 102 -12.13 -7.25 6.51
CA LYS A 102 -11.14 -7.28 7.61
C LYS A 102 -11.28 -6.10 8.55
N LEU A 103 -11.50 -4.90 8.02
CA LEU A 103 -11.73 -3.69 8.81
C LEU A 103 -13.00 -3.80 9.66
N ILE A 104 -14.09 -4.31 9.10
CA ILE A 104 -15.36 -4.56 9.81
C ILE A 104 -15.14 -5.52 10.98
N LEU A 105 -14.44 -6.63 10.74
CA LEU A 105 -14.10 -7.60 11.79
C LEU A 105 -13.17 -6.99 12.85
N TYR A 106 -12.19 -6.18 12.44
CA TYR A 106 -11.22 -5.55 13.32
C TYR A 106 -11.86 -4.56 14.29
N VAL A 107 -12.81 -3.74 13.82
CA VAL A 107 -13.49 -2.77 14.70
C VAL A 107 -14.49 -3.45 15.65
N GLY A 108 -15.05 -4.61 15.27
CA GLY A 108 -15.99 -5.37 16.10
C GLY A 108 -17.11 -4.50 16.67
N GLU A 109 -17.31 -4.57 17.98
CA GLU A 109 -18.35 -3.82 18.71
C GLU A 109 -18.20 -2.29 18.63
N LYS A 110 -17.03 -1.76 18.25
CA LYS A 110 -16.86 -0.32 18.00
C LYS A 110 -17.78 0.16 16.87
N LYS A 111 -18.11 -0.73 15.91
CA LYS A 111 -18.96 -0.48 14.72
C LYS A 111 -18.62 0.83 13.99
N ARG A 112 -17.36 1.27 14.06
CA ARG A 112 -16.88 2.53 13.49
C ARG A 112 -15.45 2.41 12.98
N ILE A 113 -15.29 2.48 11.66
CA ILE A 113 -14.01 2.47 10.96
C ILE A 113 -13.53 3.91 10.80
N THR A 114 -12.34 4.18 11.33
CA THR A 114 -11.67 5.48 11.29
C THR A 114 -10.51 5.48 10.30
N LEU A 115 -10.04 6.67 9.91
CA LEU A 115 -8.86 6.78 9.03
C LEU A 115 -7.67 6.00 9.60
N GLY A 116 -7.43 6.14 10.90
CA GLY A 116 -6.35 5.42 11.58
C GLY A 116 -6.52 3.90 11.57
N ASP A 117 -7.75 3.37 11.52
CA ASP A 117 -7.98 1.93 11.39
C ASP A 117 -7.57 1.43 9.99
N VAL A 118 -7.89 2.20 8.93
CA VAL A 118 -7.51 1.90 7.53
C VAL A 118 -5.99 1.95 7.35
N GLU A 119 -5.34 3.02 7.80
CA GLU A 119 -3.88 3.13 7.76
C GLU A 119 -3.18 1.99 8.50
N THR A 120 -3.80 1.51 9.59
CA THR A 120 -3.26 0.45 10.43
C THR A 120 -3.45 -0.93 9.78
N MET A 121 -4.59 -1.20 9.14
CA MET A 121 -4.94 -2.54 8.65
C MET A 121 -4.66 -2.77 7.16
N VAL A 122 -4.71 -1.74 6.33
CA VAL A 122 -4.67 -1.88 4.87
C VAL A 122 -3.30 -1.57 4.28
N LEU A 123 -2.63 -0.53 4.80
CA LEU A 123 -1.23 -0.28 4.43
C LEU A 123 -0.36 -1.50 4.81
N ALA A 124 -0.71 -2.20 5.89
CA ALA A 124 -0.11 -3.44 6.35
C ALA A 124 0.34 -4.43 5.27
N ALA A 125 -0.53 -4.73 4.30
CA ALA A 125 -0.28 -5.74 3.28
C ALA A 125 0.80 -5.30 2.28
N LYS A 126 0.82 -4.01 1.89
CA LYS A 126 1.87 -3.41 1.04
C LYS A 126 3.18 -3.16 1.80
N GLN A 127 3.15 -3.14 3.13
CA GLN A 127 4.32 -2.79 3.96
C GLN A 127 5.14 -4.00 4.39
N ARG A 128 4.65 -5.23 4.23
CA ARG A 128 5.34 -6.41 4.80
C ARG A 128 6.78 -6.52 4.28
N SER A 129 6.97 -6.40 2.97
CA SER A 129 8.30 -6.39 2.34
C SER A 129 9.16 -5.20 2.78
N LEU A 130 8.56 -4.02 3.01
CA LEU A 130 9.26 -2.84 3.55
C LEU A 130 9.69 -3.02 5.01
N TYR A 131 8.89 -3.72 5.83
CA TYR A 131 9.26 -4.09 7.19
C TYR A 131 10.35 -5.16 7.22
N GLU A 132 10.32 -6.12 6.29
CA GLU A 132 11.40 -7.10 6.10
C GLU A 132 12.71 -6.40 5.67
N LEU A 133 12.63 -5.44 4.74
CA LEU A 133 13.77 -4.61 4.35
C LEU A 133 14.33 -3.83 5.55
N THR A 134 13.47 -3.22 6.36
CA THR A 134 13.88 -2.50 7.57
C THR A 134 14.47 -3.44 8.63
N ASP A 135 13.95 -4.67 8.76
CA ASP A 135 14.53 -5.69 9.64
C ASP A 135 15.95 -6.04 9.20
N ALA A 136 16.16 -6.31 7.91
CA ALA A 136 17.48 -6.60 7.36
C ALA A 136 18.46 -5.43 7.56
N ILE A 137 18.02 -4.20 7.28
CA ILE A 137 18.82 -2.98 7.49
C ILE A 137 19.21 -2.81 8.96
N SER A 138 18.26 -2.92 9.88
CA SER A 138 18.51 -2.74 11.32
C SER A 138 19.35 -3.87 11.90
N ALA A 139 19.29 -5.07 11.32
CA ALA A 139 20.18 -6.19 11.64
C ALA A 139 21.58 -6.05 11.02
N ARG A 140 21.84 -5.02 10.20
CA ARG A 140 23.07 -4.82 9.42
C ARG A 140 23.35 -5.98 8.44
N ASP A 141 22.32 -6.70 8.05
CA ASP A 141 22.39 -7.81 7.11
C ASP A 141 22.27 -7.28 5.68
N ARG A 142 23.41 -6.92 5.11
CA ARG A 142 23.49 -6.30 3.78
C ARG A 142 22.96 -7.19 2.67
N THR A 143 23.29 -8.48 2.70
CA THR A 143 22.90 -9.43 1.65
C THR A 143 21.37 -9.54 1.62
N ARG A 144 20.76 -9.83 2.78
CA ARG A 144 19.30 -9.93 2.89
C ARG A 144 18.59 -8.62 2.56
N ALA A 145 19.18 -7.48 2.93
CA ALA A 145 18.59 -6.17 2.61
C ALA A 145 18.58 -5.89 1.10
N LEU A 146 19.65 -6.25 0.37
CA LEU A 146 19.71 -6.08 -1.08
C LEU A 146 18.79 -7.06 -1.81
N GLU A 147 18.71 -8.31 -1.36
CA GLU A 147 17.76 -9.30 -1.91
C GLU A 147 16.31 -8.86 -1.71
N THR A 148 15.97 -8.35 -0.53
CA THR A 148 14.63 -7.84 -0.23
C THR A 148 14.31 -6.60 -1.07
N LEU A 149 15.29 -5.70 -1.26
CA LEU A 149 15.13 -4.55 -2.14
C LEU A 149 14.88 -4.98 -3.58
N ASP A 150 15.64 -5.96 -4.09
CA ASP A 150 15.46 -6.49 -5.44
C ASP A 150 14.06 -7.10 -5.62
N ALA A 151 13.59 -7.88 -4.64
CA ALA A 151 12.23 -8.43 -4.64
C ALA A 151 11.15 -7.33 -4.67
N ILE A 152 11.34 -6.25 -3.90
CA ILE A 152 10.42 -5.08 -3.90
C ILE A 152 10.41 -4.40 -5.26
N LEU A 153 11.57 -4.20 -5.89
CA LEU A 153 11.67 -3.50 -7.17
C LEU A 153 11.27 -4.36 -8.38
N THR A 154 11.30 -5.68 -8.26
CA THR A 154 10.88 -6.61 -9.30
C THR A 154 9.40 -7.01 -9.23
N THR A 155 8.72 -6.68 -8.12
CA THR A 155 7.30 -7.00 -7.89
C THR A 155 6.45 -5.72 -7.87
N GLY A 156 5.27 -5.72 -8.50
CA GLY A 156 4.35 -4.58 -8.49
C GLY A 156 4.77 -3.41 -9.40
N ASP A 157 4.57 -2.17 -8.94
CA ASP A 157 4.88 -0.93 -9.69
C ASP A 157 6.39 -0.67 -9.90
N GLY A 158 7.25 -1.56 -9.38
CA GLY A 158 8.71 -1.56 -9.57
C GLY A 158 9.40 -0.24 -9.26
N ASP A 159 10.30 0.19 -10.17
CA ASP A 159 11.04 1.46 -10.05
C ASP A 159 10.12 2.70 -9.98
N GLU A 160 8.88 2.63 -10.44
CA GLU A 160 7.94 3.75 -10.38
C GLU A 160 7.51 4.07 -8.95
N ALA A 161 7.42 3.06 -8.09
CA ALA A 161 7.10 3.21 -6.66
C ALA A 161 8.28 3.60 -5.77
N ALA A 162 9.50 3.80 -6.31
CA ALA A 162 10.71 4.11 -5.53
C ALA A 162 10.54 5.28 -4.55
N ILE A 163 9.82 6.34 -4.95
CA ILE A 163 9.54 7.50 -4.09
C ILE A 163 8.64 7.10 -2.91
N GLY A 164 7.62 6.28 -3.17
CA GLY A 164 6.74 5.72 -2.14
C GLY A 164 7.50 4.84 -1.15
N HIS A 165 8.40 3.98 -1.64
CA HIS A 165 9.25 3.16 -0.79
C HIS A 165 10.18 3.99 0.12
N LEU A 166 10.79 5.06 -0.41
CA LEU A 166 11.59 5.99 0.40
C LEU A 166 10.76 6.70 1.46
N TYR A 167 9.58 7.20 1.10
CA TYR A 167 8.66 7.83 2.04
C TYR A 167 8.35 6.87 3.20
N MET A 168 8.08 5.62 2.89
CA MET A 168 7.76 4.60 3.89
C MET A 168 8.95 4.23 4.78
N LEU A 169 10.13 4.11 4.19
CA LEU A 169 11.36 3.89 4.95
C LEU A 169 11.64 5.08 5.90
N ALA A 170 11.47 6.32 5.41
CA ALA A 170 11.60 7.53 6.23
C ALA A 170 10.57 7.58 7.37
N LYS A 171 9.32 7.15 7.12
CA LYS A 171 8.29 7.03 8.16
C LYS A 171 8.73 6.03 9.24
N THR A 172 9.20 4.86 8.84
CA THR A 172 9.63 3.77 9.75
C THR A 172 10.82 4.20 10.62
N PHE A 173 11.84 4.86 10.05
CA PHE A 173 12.94 5.41 10.83
C PHE A 173 12.52 6.49 11.84
N ARG A 174 11.58 7.36 11.46
CA ARG A 174 11.02 8.35 12.39
C ARG A 174 10.20 7.68 13.50
N GLN A 175 9.45 6.62 13.21
CA GLN A 175 8.75 5.83 14.22
C GLN A 175 9.74 5.17 15.19
N MET A 176 10.80 4.54 14.69
CA MET A 176 11.87 3.97 15.53
C MET A 176 12.54 5.02 16.42
N LEU A 177 12.71 6.25 15.92
CA LEU A 177 13.25 7.36 16.72
C LEU A 177 12.33 7.71 17.90
N VAL A 178 11.03 7.82 17.67
CA VAL A 178 10.05 8.06 18.73
C VAL A 178 10.03 6.90 19.73
N ILE A 179 10.06 5.65 19.25
CA ILE A 179 10.13 4.44 20.09
C ILE A 179 11.35 4.48 21.01
N LEU A 180 12.52 4.84 20.48
CA LEU A 180 13.76 4.96 21.25
C LEU A 180 13.68 6.09 22.28
N GLU A 181 13.27 7.29 21.88
CA GLU A 181 13.20 8.47 22.75
C GLU A 181 12.19 8.31 23.90
N ARG A 182 11.06 7.65 23.61
CA ARG A 182 10.01 7.39 24.59
C ARG A 182 10.24 6.10 25.37
N ASN A 183 11.34 5.37 25.11
CA ASN A 183 11.67 4.08 25.73
C ASN A 183 10.47 3.12 25.68
N VAL A 184 9.82 3.02 24.51
CA VAL A 184 8.66 2.16 24.29
C VAL A 184 9.10 0.69 24.37
N ARG A 185 8.38 -0.10 25.19
CA ARG A 185 8.77 -1.49 25.46
C ARG A 185 7.78 -2.56 25.04
N ASP A 186 6.54 -2.16 24.85
CA ASP A 186 5.43 -3.04 24.50
C ASP A 186 4.45 -2.28 23.58
N GLN A 187 3.48 -3.02 23.03
CA GLN A 187 2.49 -2.47 22.12
C GLN A 187 1.64 -1.38 22.78
N ARG A 188 1.31 -1.51 24.08
CA ARG A 188 0.48 -0.51 24.78
C ARG A 188 1.20 0.85 24.83
N MET A 189 2.49 0.85 25.15
CA MET A 189 3.33 2.05 25.11
C MET A 189 3.47 2.59 23.69
N LEU A 190 3.57 1.72 22.68
CA LEU A 190 3.65 2.12 21.28
C LEU A 190 2.41 2.90 20.84
N TRP A 191 1.22 2.39 21.15
CA TRP A 191 -0.05 3.04 20.83
C TRP A 191 -0.25 4.37 21.55
N ALA A 192 0.33 4.52 22.74
CA ALA A 192 0.33 5.79 23.48
C ALA A 192 1.36 6.80 22.95
N ALA A 193 2.46 6.32 22.36
CA ALA A 193 3.55 7.17 21.86
C ALA A 193 3.31 7.70 20.44
N LEU A 194 2.60 6.95 19.59
CA LEU A 194 2.36 7.30 18.18
C LEU A 194 0.95 7.88 17.96
N TRP A 195 0.87 9.06 17.35
CA TRP A 195 -0.38 9.73 16.98
C TRP A 195 -1.03 9.11 15.72
N GLN A 196 -2.32 9.39 15.52
CA GLN A 196 -3.08 8.99 14.32
C GLN A 196 -2.38 9.47 13.03
N GLY A 197 -2.35 8.70 11.94
CA GLY A 197 -1.49 9.00 10.77
C GLY A 197 -0.08 8.40 10.84
N PHE A 198 0.43 8.24 12.06
CA PHE A 198 1.81 7.82 12.32
C PHE A 198 1.89 6.48 13.05
N ARG A 199 0.75 5.78 13.15
CA ARG A 199 0.63 4.46 13.76
C ARG A 199 1.33 3.37 12.93
N VAL A 200 1.73 2.32 13.63
CA VAL A 200 2.29 1.11 13.07
C VAL A 200 1.18 0.08 13.03
N PRO A 201 0.99 -0.68 11.94
CA PRO A 201 0.06 -1.80 11.92
C PRO A 201 0.27 -2.79 13.09
N PRO A 202 -0.77 -3.46 13.61
CA PRO A 202 -0.64 -4.24 14.84
C PRO A 202 0.29 -5.43 14.65
N PHE A 203 0.31 -6.03 13.45
CA PHE A 203 1.21 -7.12 13.12
C PHE A 203 2.70 -6.72 13.10
N ALA A 204 3.00 -5.44 12.85
CA ALA A 204 4.37 -4.92 12.77
C ALA A 204 4.84 -4.25 14.07
N ALA A 205 3.95 -4.15 15.07
CA ALA A 205 4.23 -3.44 16.32
C ALA A 205 5.42 -4.04 17.09
N ASP A 206 5.47 -5.36 17.24
CA ASP A 206 6.57 -6.01 17.97
C ASP A 206 7.88 -5.96 17.16
N ASP A 207 7.78 -6.07 15.84
CA ASP A 207 8.92 -6.00 14.93
C ASP A 207 9.57 -4.62 14.97
N ILE A 208 8.80 -3.54 14.84
CA ILE A 208 9.37 -2.19 14.86
C ILE A 208 9.98 -1.83 16.22
N ILE A 209 9.39 -2.31 17.33
CA ILE A 209 9.97 -2.15 18.68
C ILE A 209 11.31 -2.89 18.75
N ARG A 210 11.38 -4.12 18.26
CA ARG A 210 12.61 -4.92 18.21
C ARG A 210 13.67 -4.25 17.33
N GLN A 211 13.30 -3.77 16.15
CA GLN A 211 14.19 -3.08 15.22
C GLN A 211 14.74 -1.79 15.83
N ALA A 212 13.88 -0.96 16.45
CA ALA A 212 14.30 0.27 17.13
C ALA A 212 15.36 0.00 18.22
N ARG A 213 15.20 -1.09 18.98
CA ARG A 213 16.15 -1.50 20.04
C ARG A 213 17.53 -1.93 19.53
N ARG A 214 17.67 -2.23 18.22
CA ARG A 214 19.00 -2.52 17.62
C ARG A 214 19.86 -1.26 17.55
N TYR A 215 19.24 -0.09 17.40
CA TYR A 215 19.93 1.20 17.41
C TYR A 215 20.28 1.63 18.84
N LYS A 216 21.55 1.96 19.08
CA LYS A 216 22.05 2.27 20.43
C LYS A 216 21.92 3.75 20.80
N SER A 217 21.70 4.61 19.81
CA SER A 217 21.61 6.05 20.04
C SER A 217 20.64 6.74 19.08
N LYS A 218 20.09 7.86 19.53
CA LYS A 218 19.35 8.80 18.68
C LYS A 218 20.17 9.24 17.46
N ARG A 219 21.49 9.34 17.61
CA ARG A 219 22.40 9.75 16.54
C ARG A 219 22.36 8.78 15.36
N GLU A 220 22.31 7.47 15.62
CA GLU A 220 22.22 6.47 14.54
C GLU A 220 20.92 6.56 13.74
N LEU A 221 19.77 6.68 14.42
CA LEU A 221 18.48 6.85 13.75
C LEU A 221 18.39 8.18 13.01
N THR A 222 18.93 9.26 13.59
CA THR A 222 19.02 10.56 12.93
C THR A 222 19.90 10.50 11.68
N ARG A 223 21.03 9.78 11.72
CA ARG A 223 21.86 9.52 10.54
C ARG A 223 21.08 8.77 9.47
N ALA A 224 20.35 7.72 9.84
CA ALA A 224 19.53 6.96 8.90
C ALA A 224 18.48 7.85 8.21
N ILE A 225 17.77 8.70 8.97
CA ILE A 225 16.81 9.66 8.40
C ILE A 225 17.50 10.62 7.41
N ARG A 226 18.70 11.12 7.73
CA ARG A 226 19.47 11.98 6.80
C ARG A 226 19.88 11.25 5.52
N LEU A 227 20.26 9.98 5.61
CA LEU A 227 20.59 9.17 4.43
C LEU A 227 19.36 8.97 3.53
N VAL A 228 18.20 8.68 4.12
CA VAL A 228 16.95 8.55 3.38
C VAL A 228 16.58 9.88 2.71
N ALA A 229 16.73 11.01 3.40
CA ALA A 229 16.49 12.33 2.81
C ALA A 229 17.44 12.65 1.64
N LYS A 230 18.72 12.26 1.75
CA LYS A 230 19.70 12.40 0.66
C LYS A 230 19.32 11.55 -0.56
N ALA A 231 18.80 10.34 -0.33
CA ALA A 231 18.30 9.48 -1.40
C ALA A 231 17.05 10.05 -2.07
N ASP A 232 16.11 10.62 -1.31
CA ASP A 232 14.90 11.26 -1.87
C ASP A 232 15.28 12.46 -2.77
N LEU A 233 16.23 13.29 -2.32
CA LEU A 233 16.76 14.37 -3.15
C LEU A 233 17.43 13.85 -4.43
N ALA A 234 18.21 12.77 -4.32
CA ALA A 234 18.86 12.16 -5.47
C ALA A 234 17.84 11.62 -6.48
N LEU A 235 16.78 10.94 -6.03
CA LEU A 235 15.71 10.45 -6.90
C LEU A 235 14.95 11.56 -7.63
N ARG A 236 14.80 12.74 -7.01
CA ARG A 236 14.14 13.92 -7.60
C ARG A 236 15.05 14.74 -8.50
N SER A 237 16.33 14.40 -8.54
CA SER A 237 17.34 15.01 -9.41
C SER A 237 17.64 14.12 -10.62
N ASN A 238 18.61 14.50 -11.45
CA ASN A 238 19.02 13.71 -12.62
C ASN A 238 19.82 12.45 -12.20
N ALA A 239 19.16 11.49 -11.56
CA ALA A 239 19.76 10.23 -11.12
C ALA A 239 20.03 9.30 -12.31
N PRO A 240 21.13 8.50 -12.28
CA PRO A 240 21.42 7.52 -13.34
C PRO A 240 20.32 6.47 -13.49
N THR A 241 19.91 5.86 -12.38
CA THR A 241 18.73 4.99 -12.25
C THR A 241 18.20 5.05 -10.83
N LYS A 242 16.88 4.85 -10.64
CA LYS A 242 16.26 4.86 -9.31
C LYS A 242 16.78 3.70 -8.45
N ARG A 243 16.90 2.52 -9.05
CA ARG A 243 17.49 1.33 -8.45
C ARG A 243 18.87 1.58 -7.83
N LEU A 244 19.79 2.22 -8.56
CA LEU A 244 21.15 2.49 -8.06
C LEU A 244 21.14 3.40 -6.81
N VAL A 245 20.24 4.38 -6.78
CA VAL A 245 20.09 5.27 -5.62
C VAL A 245 19.61 4.49 -4.39
N LEU A 246 18.66 3.58 -4.57
CA LEU A 246 18.13 2.74 -3.49
C LEU A 246 19.14 1.70 -3.00
N GLU A 247 19.86 1.04 -3.91
CA GLU A 247 20.94 0.10 -3.55
C GLU A 247 22.03 0.80 -2.74
N LYS A 248 22.46 1.99 -3.19
CA LYS A 248 23.42 2.82 -2.44
C LYS A 248 22.90 3.19 -1.06
N LEU A 249 21.62 3.57 -0.95
CA LEU A 249 21.00 3.87 0.33
C LEU A 249 21.06 2.65 1.28
N VAL A 250 20.72 1.45 0.80
CA VAL A 250 20.80 0.21 1.59
C VAL A 250 22.24 -0.07 2.04
N LEU A 251 23.22 0.12 1.16
CA LEU A 251 24.64 -0.01 1.52
C LEU A 251 25.06 0.97 2.62
N ASP A 252 24.66 2.25 2.52
CA ASP A 252 24.99 3.30 3.48
C ASP A 252 24.28 3.10 4.84
N LEU A 253 23.05 2.57 4.83
CA LEU A 253 22.26 2.24 6.00
C LEU A 253 22.76 0.98 6.72
N THR A 254 23.33 0.01 6.00
CA THR A 254 23.90 -1.22 6.58
C THR A 254 25.36 -1.07 7.00
N ALA A 255 26.07 -0.05 6.50
CA ALA A 255 27.44 0.25 6.93
C ALA A 255 27.52 0.75 8.37
N GLU A 256 28.61 0.41 9.06
CA GLU A 256 28.94 1.02 10.35
C GLU A 256 29.06 2.55 10.21
N PRO A 257 28.57 3.32 11.20
CA PRO A 257 28.76 4.76 11.17
C PRO A 257 30.27 5.03 11.25
N LYS A 258 30.84 5.55 10.16
CA LYS A 258 32.20 6.11 10.24
C LYS A 258 32.18 7.20 11.30
N PRO A 259 33.14 7.22 12.26
CA PRO A 259 33.28 8.37 13.13
C PRO A 259 33.42 9.61 12.25
N GLU A 260 32.69 10.67 12.56
CA GLU A 260 32.95 11.98 11.95
C GLU A 260 34.39 12.34 12.31
N THR A 261 35.30 12.23 11.35
CA THR A 261 36.64 12.75 11.49
C THR A 261 36.48 14.26 11.67
N GLU A 262 36.89 14.81 12.81
CA GLU A 262 36.79 16.24 13.20
C GLU A 262 37.49 17.22 12.22
N TRP A 263 38.05 16.74 11.12
CA TRP A 263 39.00 17.44 10.25
C TRP A 263 38.32 18.12 9.04
N MET A 264 36.99 18.20 9.02
CA MET A 264 36.24 18.93 7.97
C MET A 264 35.49 20.16 8.51
N GLN A 265 35.79 20.65 9.72
CA GLN A 265 35.25 21.93 10.21
C GLN A 265 36.04 23.16 9.76
N GLU A 266 37.14 23.03 9.01
CA GLU A 266 37.94 24.17 8.54
C GLU A 266 37.64 24.65 7.10
N GLU A 267 36.72 24.02 6.36
CA GLU A 267 36.45 24.41 4.95
C GLU A 267 35.09 25.06 4.66
N LEU A 268 34.38 25.56 5.68
CA LEU A 268 33.30 26.52 5.45
C LEU A 268 33.64 27.83 6.15
N GLY A 269 34.38 28.65 5.40
CA GLY A 269 34.76 30.00 5.76
C GLY A 269 33.57 30.92 6.05
N VAL A 270 33.90 31.92 6.87
CA VAL A 270 33.17 33.12 7.30
C VAL A 270 32.16 33.66 6.28
#